data_AF-A0A1G7ED67-F1
#
_entry.id   AF-A0A1G7ED67-F1
#
_cell.length_a   1.000
_cell.length_b   1.000
_cell.length_c   1.000
_cell.angle_alpha   90.00
_cell.angle_beta   90.00
_cell.angle_gamma   90.00
#
_symmetry.space_group_name_H-M   'P 1'
#
loop_
_entity.id
_entity.type
_entity.pdbx_description
1 polymer ?
#
loop_
_entity_poly.entity_id
_entity_poly.type
_entity_poly.pdbx_seq_one_letter_code
_entity_poly.pdbx_strand_id
1 'polypeptide(L)'
;ELTRALQAKLRRARDQLLTFVDWPGQVGATNNACERDLRPAVIQRKVTNGYRAMWAAQGEADVRTVVDTARLAPNTSVFGTILTTVTA
;
A
#
# COMPACT_ATOMS: atom_id res chain seq x y z
N GLU A 1 12.91 5.84 26.75
CA GLU A 1 13.05 6.28 25.35
C GLU A 1 11.85 5.85 24.48
N LEU A 2 11.54 4.55 24.43
CA LEU A 2 10.40 4.00 23.67
C LEU A 2 9.06 4.74 23.89
N THR A 3 8.68 5.01 25.14
CA THR A 3 7.43 5.71 25.46
C THR A 3 7.34 7.08 24.80
N ARG A 4 8.44 7.86 24.79
CA ARG A 4 8.49 9.18 24.15
C ARG A 4 8.38 9.05 22.62
N ALA A 5 9.02 8.03 22.04
CA ALA A 5 8.93 7.76 20.60
C ALA A 5 7.51 7.37 20.17
N LEU A 6 6.83 6.52 20.96
CA LEU A 6 5.43 6.14 20.72
C LEU A 6 4.50 7.34 20.83
N GLN A 7 4.63 8.15 21.88
CA GLN A 7 3.85 9.38 22.03
C GLN A 7 4.08 10.36 20.87
N ALA A 8 5.31 10.47 20.37
CA ALA A 8 5.60 11.31 19.21
C ALA A 8 4.92 10.77 17.93
N LYS A 9 4.92 9.45 17.73
CA LYS A 9 4.24 8.82 16.58
C LYS A 9 2.73 9.04 16.63
N LEU A 10 2.10 8.81 17.79
CA LEU A 10 0.66 9.07 17.99
C LEU A 10 0.31 10.53 17.76
N ARG A 11 1.13 11.46 18.28
CA ARG A 11 0.92 12.90 18.09
C ARG A 11 1.01 13.34 16.64
N ARG A 12 1.95 12.78 15.86
CA ARG A 12 2.06 13.06 14.42
C ARG A 12 0.86 12.54 13.64
N ALA A 13 0.27 11.42 14.07
CA ALA A 13 -0.90 10.82 13.42
C ALA A 13 -2.24 11.31 14.00
N ARG A 14 -2.24 12.27 14.94
CA ARG A 14 -3.41 12.64 15.75
C ARG A 14 -4.68 12.91 14.93
N ASP A 15 -4.53 13.60 13.80
CA ASP A 15 -5.64 14.02 12.94
C ASP A 15 -6.13 12.87 12.02
N GLN A 16 -5.48 11.70 12.06
CA GLN A 16 -5.81 10.52 11.25
C GLN A 16 -6.23 9.31 12.11
N LEU A 17 -6.06 9.36 13.44
CA LEU A 17 -6.30 8.19 14.31
C LEU A 17 -7.77 7.74 14.32
N LEU A 18 -8.70 8.67 14.11
CA LEU A 18 -10.14 8.44 14.24
C LEU A 18 -10.91 8.66 12.93
N THR A 19 -10.25 8.64 11.76
CA THR A 19 -10.89 8.86 10.46
C THR A 19 -12.10 7.94 10.22
N PHE A 20 -12.11 6.73 10.78
CA PHE A 20 -13.24 5.80 10.68
C PHE A 20 -14.51 6.29 11.40
N VAL A 21 -14.39 7.18 12.39
CA VAL A 21 -15.52 7.83 13.08
C VAL A 21 -16.20 8.83 12.15
N ASP A 22 -15.41 9.58 11.39
CA ASP A 22 -15.90 10.59 10.45
C ASP A 22 -16.50 9.96 9.17
N TRP A 23 -16.09 8.73 8.83
CA TRP A 23 -16.48 8.03 7.60
C TRP A 23 -17.04 6.62 7.86
N PRO A 24 -18.17 6.51 8.58
CA PRO A 24 -18.73 5.22 8.98
C PRO A 24 -19.11 4.37 7.77
N GLY A 25 -18.70 3.10 7.77
CA GLY A 25 -18.97 2.13 6.71
C GLY A 25 -18.10 2.27 5.46
N GLN A 26 -17.38 3.39 5.28
CA GLN A 26 -16.44 3.60 4.19
C GLN A 26 -15.01 3.27 4.60
N VAL A 27 -14.63 3.64 5.83
CA VAL A 27 -13.32 3.35 6.40
C VAL A 27 -13.49 2.40 7.58
N GLY A 28 -12.80 1.27 7.55
CA GLY A 28 -12.79 0.30 8.65
C GLY A 28 -12.00 0.83 9.85
N ALA A 29 -12.41 0.43 11.07
CA ALA A 29 -11.66 0.73 12.29
C ALA A 29 -10.34 -0.06 12.41
N THR A 30 -10.11 -1.04 11.53
CA THR A 30 -8.88 -1.84 11.48
C THR A 30 -8.19 -1.69 10.12
N ASN A 31 -6.87 -1.89 10.12
CA ASN A 31 -6.02 -1.86 8.92
C ASN A 31 -5.97 -3.21 8.17
N ASN A 32 -6.84 -4.17 8.50
CA ASN A 32 -6.80 -5.54 7.98
C ASN A 32 -6.84 -5.63 6.45
N ALA A 33 -7.58 -4.71 5.81
CA ALA A 33 -7.63 -4.61 4.35
C ALA A 33 -6.25 -4.26 3.78
N CYS A 34 -5.65 -3.17 4.27
CA CYS A 34 -4.31 -2.75 3.86
C CYS A 34 -3.25 -3.84 4.13
N GLU A 35 -3.30 -4.53 5.26
CA GLU A 35 -2.39 -5.65 5.54
C GLU A 35 -2.60 -6.82 4.59
N ARG A 36 -3.84 -7.08 4.15
CA ARG A 36 -4.14 -8.09 3.13
C ARG A 36 -3.56 -7.71 1.79
N ASP A 37 -3.67 -6.44 1.40
CA ASP A 37 -3.16 -5.95 0.12
C ASP A 37 -1.63 -5.96 0.07
N LEU A 38 -0.95 -5.74 1.21
CA LEU A 38 0.51 -5.80 1.32
C LEU A 38 1.08 -7.23 1.37
N ARG A 39 0.27 -8.25 1.71
CA ARG A 39 0.74 -9.63 1.89
C ARG A 39 1.48 -10.22 0.67
N PRO A 40 0.99 -10.06 -0.57
CA PRO A 40 1.69 -10.54 -1.76
C PRO A 40 3.12 -10.00 -1.88
N ALA A 41 3.35 -8.73 -1.53
CA ALA A 41 4.66 -8.10 -1.57
C ALA A 41 5.65 -8.76 -0.61
N VAL A 42 5.23 -9.01 0.63
CA VAL A 42 6.10 -9.63 1.64
C VAL A 42 6.37 -11.10 1.34
N ILE A 43 5.40 -11.81 0.75
CA ILE A 43 5.58 -13.21 0.30
C ILE A 43 6.60 -13.25 -0.85
N GLN A 44 6.45 -12.39 -1.85
CA GLN A 44 7.37 -12.30 -2.98
C GLN A 44 8.81 -12.05 -2.49
N ARG A 45 9.00 -11.12 -1.55
CA ARG A 45 10.35 -10.79 -1.04
C ARG A 45 10.96 -11.94 -0.25
N LYS A 46 10.15 -12.74 0.45
CA LYS A 46 10.62 -13.96 1.12
C LYS A 46 11.11 -15.00 0.11
N VAL A 47 10.36 -15.23 -0.95
CA VAL A 47 10.71 -16.22 -1.99
C VAL A 47 11.94 -15.80 -2.79
N THR A 48 12.03 -14.52 -3.12
CA THR A 48 13.11 -13.97 -3.96
C THR A 48 14.36 -13.56 -3.17
N ASN A 49 14.31 -13.63 -1.83
CA ASN A 49 15.32 -13.07 -0.94
C ASN A 49 15.54 -11.55 -1.14
N GLY A 50 14.46 -10.86 -1.52
CA GLY A 50 14.43 -9.42 -1.73
C GLY A 50 15.27 -8.91 -2.91
N TYR A 51 15.36 -7.59 -3.02
CA TYR A 51 16.11 -6.91 -4.09
C TYR A 51 17.51 -6.54 -3.63
N ARG A 52 18.49 -6.67 -4.52
CA ARG A 52 19.89 -6.26 -4.30
C ARG A 52 20.20 -4.85 -4.80
N ALA A 53 19.27 -4.24 -5.53
CA ALA A 53 19.39 -2.89 -6.07
C ALA A 53 18.12 -2.09 -5.77
N MET A 54 18.29 -0.83 -5.35
CA MET A 54 17.16 0.06 -5.01
C MET A 54 16.25 0.32 -6.21
N TRP A 55 16.82 0.44 -7.42
CA TRP A 55 16.02 0.64 -8.63
C TRP A 55 15.04 -0.52 -8.86
N ALA A 56 15.44 -1.76 -8.57
CA ALA A 56 14.60 -2.94 -8.75
C ALA A 56 13.49 -3.01 -7.70
N ALA A 57 13.78 -2.61 -6.45
CA ALA A 57 12.78 -2.51 -5.39
C ALA A 57 11.73 -1.44 -5.70
N GLN A 58 12.17 -0.28 -6.22
CA GLN A 58 11.26 0.80 -6.60
C GLN A 58 10.41 0.40 -7.81
N GLY A 59 11.04 -0.15 -8.85
CA GLY A 59 10.31 -0.59 -10.05
C GLY A 59 9.23 -1.63 -9.76
N GLU A 60 9.47 -2.55 -8.82
CA GLU A 60 8.42 -3.47 -8.39
C GLU A 60 7.29 -2.78 -7.61
N ALA A 61 7.62 -1.85 -6.71
CA ALA A 61 6.62 -1.10 -5.97
C ALA A 61 5.73 -0.27 -6.93
N ASP A 62 6.32 0.33 -7.96
CA ASP A 62 5.62 1.10 -8.98
C ASP A 62 4.67 0.21 -9.78
N VAL A 63 5.16 -0.92 -10.31
CA VAL A 63 4.34 -1.88 -11.06
C VAL A 63 3.19 -2.40 -10.21
N ARG A 64 3.45 -2.79 -8.95
CA ARG A 64 2.39 -3.26 -8.04
C ARG A 64 1.34 -2.18 -7.81
N THR A 65 1.78 -0.94 -7.57
CA THR A 65 0.86 0.19 -7.33
C THR A 65 -0.10 0.38 -8.50
N VAL A 66 0.41 0.36 -9.73
CA VAL A 66 -0.42 0.48 -10.94
C VAL A 66 -1.41 -0.69 -11.06
N VAL A 67 -0.91 -1.93 -10.88
CA VAL A 67 -1.73 -3.14 -10.99
C VAL A 67 -2.83 -3.20 -9.94
N ASP A 68 -2.49 -2.94 -8.67
CA ASP A 68 -3.44 -3.04 -7.56
C ASP A 68 -4.48 -1.93 -7.63
N THR A 69 -4.09 -0.72 -8.05
CA THR A 69 -5.04 0.37 -8.30
C THR A 69 -6.00 0.02 -9.44
N ALA A 70 -5.51 -0.55 -10.54
CA ALA A 70 -6.35 -0.98 -11.65
C ALA A 70 -7.36 -2.07 -11.23
N ARG A 71 -7.01 -2.95 -10.27
CA ARG A 71 -7.92 -3.97 -9.74
C ARG A 71 -9.05 -3.41 -8.88
N LEU A 72 -8.83 -2.27 -8.23
CA LEU A 72 -9.85 -1.59 -7.43
C LEU A 72 -10.83 -0.78 -8.27
N ALA A 73 -10.43 -0.35 -9.48
CA ALA A 73 -11.25 0.44 -10.37
C ALA A 73 -12.25 -0.42 -11.15
N PRO A 74 -13.56 -0.09 -11.15
CA PRO A 74 -14.53 -0.81 -11.96
C PRO A 74 -14.23 -0.66 -13.46
N ASN A 75 -14.49 -1.70 -14.24
CA ASN A 75 -14.32 -1.73 -15.71
C ASN A 75 -12.90 -1.40 -16.22
N THR A 76 -11.88 -1.51 -15.37
CA THR A 76 -10.49 -1.26 -15.77
C THR A 76 -9.76 -2.58 -16.04
N SER A 77 -9.09 -2.70 -17.19
CA SER A 77 -8.27 -3.87 -17.50
C SER A 77 -6.83 -3.63 -17.04
N VAL A 78 -6.28 -4.53 -16.22
CA VAL A 78 -4.91 -4.42 -15.72
C VAL A 78 -3.90 -4.33 -16.87
N PHE A 79 -4.09 -5.15 -17.91
CA PHE A 79 -3.23 -5.13 -19.09
C PHE A 79 -3.29 -3.79 -19.82
N GLY A 80 -4.49 -3.24 -20.01
CA GLY A 80 -4.69 -1.93 -20.63
C GLY A 80 -4.01 -0.82 -19.82
N THR A 81 -4.14 -0.83 -18.50
CA THR A 81 -3.47 0.14 -17.63
C THR A 81 -1.95 0.06 -17.73
N ILE A 82 -1.38 -1.16 -17.70
CA ILE A 82 0.06 -1.34 -17.88
C ILE A 82 0.50 -0.82 -19.24
N LEU A 83 -0.22 -1.20 -20.31
CA LEU A 83 0.09 -0.78 -21.67
C LEU A 83 0.11 0.75 -21.76
N THR A 84 -0.97 1.42 -21.33
CA THR A 84 -1.05 2.88 -21.32
C THR A 84 0.08 3.52 -20.52
N THR A 85 0.43 2.97 -19.35
CA THR A 85 1.47 3.54 -18.47
C THR A 85 2.87 3.44 -19.11
N VAL A 86 3.16 2.35 -19.82
CA VAL A 86 4.47 2.14 -20.48
C VAL A 86 4.57 2.89 -21.80
N THR A 87 3.44 3.18 -22.47
CA THR A 87 3.41 3.89 -23.75
C THR A 87 3.27 5.41 -23.64
N ALA A 88 3.01 5.94 -22.45
CA ALA A 88 2.88 7.37 -22.18
C ALA A 88 4.26 8.06 -22.05
#